data_AF-A0A447PJ85-F1
#
_entry.id   AF-A0A447PJ85-F1
#
_cell.length_a   1.000
_cell.length_b   1.000
_cell.length_c   1.000
_cell.angle_alpha   90.00
_cell.angle_beta   90.00
_cell.angle_gamma   90.00
#
_symmetry.space_group_name_H-M   'P 1'
#
loop_
_entity.id
_entity.type
_entity.pdbx_description
1 polymer ?
#
loop_
_entity_poly.entity_id
_entity_poly.type
_entity_poly.pdbx_seq_one_letter_code
_entity_poly.pdbx_strand_id
1 'polypeptide(L)' 'MSIEVLLGKNSNIQVVLKTDDSRTAIEYLRTYPVDLVILDIELPGTDGFTLLKRIKFYPGTYPDTFFYRQNQRLFMPEEQ' A
#
# COMPACT_ATOMS: atom_id res chain seq x y z
N MET A 1 -2.11 8.39 -16.25
CA MET A 1 -3.35 7.63 -15.98
C MET A 1 -3.27 7.17 -14.54
N SER A 2 -4.27 7.46 -13.69
CA SER A 2 -4.21 7.08 -12.27
C SER A 2 -4.46 5.58 -12.12
N ILE A 3 -3.72 4.91 -11.23
CA ILE A 3 -3.88 3.48 -10.93
C ILE A 3 -5.32 3.12 -10.54
N GLU A 4 -6.02 4.06 -9.92
CA GLU A 4 -7.43 3.97 -9.54
C GLU A 4 -8.36 3.67 -10.72
N VAL A 5 -8.08 4.25 -11.89
CA VAL A 5 -8.84 4.00 -13.13
C VAL A 5 -8.63 2.58 -13.63
N LEU A 6 -7.46 1.99 -13.38
CA LEU A 6 -7.16 0.60 -13.75
C LEU A 6 -7.81 -0.37 -12.76
N LEU A 7 -7.79 -0.06 -11.47
CA LEU A 7 -8.41 -0.88 -10.43
C LEU A 7 -9.94 -0.88 -10.54
N GLY A 8 -10.54 0.28 -10.82
CA GLY A 8 -12.00 0.41 -10.98
C GLY A 8 -12.59 -0.32 -12.20
N LYS A 9 -11.74 -0.83 -13.11
CA LYS A 9 -12.20 -1.69 -14.23
C LYS A 9 -12.50 -3.12 -13.78
N ASN A 10 -12.06 -3.52 -12.59
CA ASN A 10 -12.29 -4.83 -12.04
C ASN A 10 -13.31 -4.75 -10.91
N SER A 11 -14.50 -5.33 -11.10
CA SER A 11 -15.59 -5.33 -10.12
C SER A 11 -15.25 -6.04 -8.80
N ASN A 12 -14.17 -6.83 -8.79
CA ASN A 12 -13.72 -7.59 -7.62
C ASN A 12 -12.74 -6.79 -6.74
N ILE A 13 -12.35 -5.59 -7.14
CA ILE A 13 -11.43 -4.73 -6.39
C ILE A 13 -12.19 -3.50 -5.91
N GLN A 14 -12.21 -3.29 -4.59
CA GLN A 14 -12.75 -2.09 -3.98
C GLN A 14 -11.60 -1.23 -3.45
N VAL A 15 -11.48 0.01 -3.95
CA VAL A 15 -10.56 0.99 -3.37
C VAL A 15 -11.23 1.60 -2.14
N VAL A 16 -10.71 1.26 -0.96
CA VAL A 16 -11.29 1.70 0.33
C VAL A 16 -10.60 2.92 0.93
N LEU A 17 -9.34 3.18 0.56
CA LEU A 17 -8.57 4.34 1.01
C LEU A 17 -7.60 4.80 -0.09
N LYS A 18 -7.50 6.12 -0.25
CA LYS A 18 -6.46 6.80 -1.02
C LYS A 18 -5.94 7.97 -0.20
N THR A 19 -4.65 7.97 0.08
CA THR A 19 -3.99 8.98 0.90
C THR A 19 -2.52 9.10 0.51
N ASP A 20 -1.98 10.31 0.58
CA ASP A 20 -0.54 10.60 0.54
C ASP A 20 0.05 10.80 1.95
N ASP A 21 -0.79 10.83 2.99
CA ASP A 21 -0.38 10.91 4.38
C ASP A 21 -0.22 9.52 5.02
N SER A 22 0.97 9.28 5.56
CA SER A 22 1.35 8.03 6.22
C SER A 22 0.58 7.77 7.52
N ARG A 23 0.18 8.82 8.25
CA ARG A 23 -0.52 8.66 9.53
C ARG A 23 -1.94 8.17 9.30
N THR A 24 -2.64 8.79 8.35
CA THR A 24 -3.97 8.37 7.89
C THR A 24 -3.96 6.91 7.43
N ALA A 25 -2.94 6.49 6.67
CA ALA A 25 -2.82 5.10 6.23
C ALA A 25 -2.69 4.13 7.42
N ILE A 26 -1.85 4.45 8.41
CA ILE A 26 -1.65 3.60 9.59
C ILE A 26 -2.92 3.53 10.44
N GLU A 27 -3.59 4.66 10.69
CA GLU A 27 -4.82 4.70 11.49
C GLU A 27 -5.94 3.88 10.85
N TYR A 28 -6.06 3.95 9.52
CA TYR A 28 -7.03 3.16 8.77
C TYR A 28 -6.74 1.66 8.87
N LEU A 29 -5.49 1.25 8.61
CA LEU A 29 -5.07 -0.16 8.66
C LEU A 29 -5.21 -0.78 10.05
N ARG A 30 -5.17 0.04 11.11
CA ARG A 30 -5.43 -0.43 12.49
C ARG A 30 -6.91 -0.66 12.80
N THR A 31 -7.80 -0.04 12.02
CA THR A 31 -9.24 -0.01 12.31
C THR A 31 -10.01 -0.94 11.38
N TYR A 32 -9.58 -1.04 10.12
CA TYR A 32 -10.30 -1.75 9.07
C TYR A 32 -9.41 -2.82 8.44
N PRO A 33 -9.95 -4.02 8.16
CA PRO A 33 -9.23 -5.04 7.40
C PRO A 33 -9.01 -4.58 5.96
N VAL A 34 -7.83 -4.87 5.42
CA VAL A 34 -7.42 -4.54 4.05
C VAL A 34 -6.67 -5.74 3.46
N ASP A 35 -7.07 -6.17 2.26
CA ASP A 35 -6.47 -7.31 1.56
C ASP A 35 -5.19 -6.93 0.80
N LEU A 36 -5.08 -5.68 0.36
CA LEU A 36 -3.99 -5.20 -0.50
C LEU A 36 -3.65 -3.74 -0.20
N VAL A 37 -2.35 -3.47 -0.01
CA VAL A 37 -1.81 -2.11 0.05
C VAL A 37 -0.89 -1.90 -1.14
N ILE A 38 -1.18 -0.85 -1.91
CA ILE A 38 -0.31 -0.36 -2.99
C ILE A 38 0.38 0.89 -2.46
N LEU A 39 1.71 0.85 -2.40
CA LEU A 39 2.52 1.93 -1.87
C LEU A 39 3.42 2.51 -2.95
N ASP A 40 3.44 3.84 -3.08
CA ASP A 40 4.49 4.52 -3.86
C ASP A 40 5.79 4.55 -3.05
N ILE A 41 6.91 4.26 -3.68
CA ILE A 41 8.23 4.33 -3.02
C ILE A 41 8.63 5.78 -2.79
N GLU A 42 8.28 6.68 -3.70
CA GLU A 42 8.61 8.11 -3.62
C GLU A 42 7.45 8.90 -2.98
N LEU A 43 7.13 8.56 -1.73
CA LEU A 43 6.14 9.31 -0.97
C LEU A 43 6.70 10.68 -0.51
N PRO A 44 5.92 11.76 -0.64
CA PRO A 44 6.32 13.07 -0.12
C PRO A 44 6.39 13.03 1.41
N GLY A 45 7.53 13.42 1.98
CA GLY A 45 7.69 13.57 3.43
C GLY A 45 7.83 12.27 4.24
N THR A 46 7.85 11.08 3.61
CA THR A 46 8.12 9.81 4.29
C THR A 46 8.72 8.81 3.31
N ASP A 47 9.74 8.07 3.75
CA ASP A 47 10.28 6.93 3.00
C ASP A 47 9.27 5.76 3.00
N GLY A 48 8.80 5.35 1.81
CA GLY A 48 7.83 4.28 1.64
C GLY A 48 8.27 2.94 2.27
N PHE A 49 9.58 2.65 2.31
CA PHE A 49 10.08 1.46 3.00
C PHE A 49 9.91 1.54 4.52
N THR A 50 10.10 2.71 5.11
CA THR A 50 9.87 2.94 6.54
C THR A 50 8.40 2.77 6.91
N LEU A 51 7.47 3.26 6.07
CA LEU A 51 6.04 3.05 6.25
C LEU A 51 5.67 1.57 6.13
N LEU A 52 6.20 0.85 5.14
CA LEU A 52 6.01 -0.60 5.03
C LEU A 52 6.41 -1.32 6.31
N LYS A 53 7.62 -1.05 6.82
CA LYS A 53 8.11 -1.71 8.04
C LYS A 53 7.10 -1.51 9.16
N ARG A 54 6.60 -0.29 9.35
CA ARG A 54 5.56 0.01 10.35
C ARG A 54 4.29 -0.81 10.13
N ILE A 55 3.80 -0.92 8.89
CA ILE A 55 2.60 -1.71 8.56
C ILE A 55 2.81 -3.20 8.89
N LYS A 56 3.96 -3.77 8.50
CA LYS A 56 4.30 -5.19 8.75
C LYS A 56 4.44 -5.56 10.23
N PHE A 57 4.71 -4.58 11.10
CA PHE A 57 4.81 -4.81 12.54
C PHE A 57 3.44 -4.97 13.24
N TYR A 58 2.32 -4.76 12.55
CA TYR A 58 0.98 -4.94 13.13
C TYR A 58 0.42 -6.33 12.81
N PRO A 59 0.31 -7.23 13.81
CA PRO A 59 -0.27 -8.57 13.62
C PRO A 59 -1.79 -8.48 13.40
N GLY A 60 -2.30 -9.19 12.38
CA GLY A 60 -3.74 -9.32 12.11
C GLY A 60 -4.22 -8.72 10.78
N THR A 61 -3.36 -7.98 10.10
CA THR A 61 -3.59 -7.42 8.76
C THR A 61 -2.33 -7.67 7.97
N TYR A 62 -2.27 -8.82 7.30
CA TYR A 62 -1.22 -9.12 6.32
C TYR A 62 -1.82 -8.93 4.93
N PRO A 63 -1.99 -7.68 4.44
CA PRO A 63 -2.16 -7.51 3.02
C PRO A 63 -0.89 -8.01 2.34
N ASP A 64 -1.05 -8.78 1.27
CA ASP A 64 0.04 -8.98 0.32
C ASP A 64 0.49 -7.59 -0.10
N THR A 65 1.63 -7.12 0.42
CA THR A 65 2.00 -5.71 0.26
C THR A 65 2.82 -5.56 -1.00
N PHE A 66 2.28 -4.80 -1.96
CA PHE A 66 2.93 -4.56 -3.24
C PHE A 66 3.47 -3.14 -3.31
N PHE A 67 4.71 -3.02 -3.79
CA PHE A 67 5.34 -1.73 -4.06
C PHE A 67 5.12 -1.33 -5.51
N TYR A 68 4.82 -0.04 -5.71
CA TYR A 68 4.83 0.58 -7.00
C TYR A 68 5.95 1.64 -7.03
N ARG A 69 6.94 1.44 -7.89
CA ARG A 69 7.93 2.47 -8.23
C ARG A 69 7.67 2.89 -9.67
N GLN A 70 7.46 4.18 -9.93
CA GLN A 70 7.57 4.69 -11.28
C GLN A 70 8.96 4.27 -11.81
N ASN A 71 9.00 3.42 -12.83
CA ASN A 71 10.18 2.94 -13.56
C ASN A 71 10.99 1.69 -13.10
N GLN A 72 10.66 0.94 -12.05
CA GLN A 72 11.32 -0.38 -11.82
C GLN A 72 10.39 -1.46 -11.23
N ARG A 73 10.67 -2.72 -11.62
CA ARG A 73 9.94 -3.97 -11.37
C ARG A 73 9.30 -4.07 -9.97
N LEU A 74 8.14 -4.72 -9.93
CA LEU A 74 7.43 -5.17 -8.73
C LEU A 74 8.38 -5.94 -7.81
N PHE A 75 8.55 -5.48 -6.57
CA PHE A 75 9.31 -6.21 -5.55
C PHE A 75 8.34 -6.95 -4.64
N MET A 76 8.41 -8.28 -4.66
CA MET A 76 7.80 -9.11 -3.61
C MET A 76 8.82 -9.29 -2.50
N PRO A 77 8.44 -9.08 -1.22
CA PRO A 77 9.38 -9.16 -0.10
C PRO A 77 9.80 -10.59 0.29
N GLU A 78 9.79 -11.56 -0.63
CA GLU A 78 10.20 -12.96 -0.37
C GLU A 78 11.65 -13.29 -0.72
N GLU A 79 12.50 -12.32 -1.12
CA GLU A 79 13.92 -12.58 -1.38
C GLU A 79 14.86 -11.69 -0.54
N GLN A 80 14.91 -11.95 0.77
CA GLN A 80 16.09 -11.66 1.60
C GLN A 80 16.60 -12.93 2.28
#